data_AF-A0A2E4V9Z4-F1
#
_entry.id   AF-A0A2E4V9Z4-F1
#
_cell.length_a   1.000
_cell.length_b   1.000
_cell.length_c   1.000
_cell.angle_alpha   90.00
_cell.angle_beta   90.00
_cell.angle_gamma   90.00
#
_symmetry.space_group_name_H-M   'P 1'
#
loop_
_entity.id
_entity.type
_entity.pdbx_description
1 polymer ?
#
loop_
_entity_poly.entity_id
_entity_poly.type
_entity_poly.pdbx_seq_one_letter_code
_entity_poly.pdbx_strand_id
1 'polypeptide(L)'
;MEQLKASIEAEIKTGRIGTPVFLRCFYQVNQQFTDRGTIETLINLANSWMHSEIEFSHFREDDCQTTVLLQFADGESALLSANYLTDAIQKPTIDLHLIGSRGVIYHQCALEYEYV
;
A
#
# COMPACT_ATOMS: atom_id res chain seq x y z
N MET A 1 7.36 0.38 -8.19
CA MET A 1 6.36 -0.35 -7.37
C MET A 1 6.14 -1.82 -7.80
N GLU A 2 6.22 -2.14 -9.08
CA GLU A 2 6.01 -3.51 -9.59
C GLU A 2 6.91 -4.59 -8.97
N GLN A 3 8.19 -4.27 -8.70
CA GLN A 3 9.10 -5.23 -8.07
C GLN A 3 8.65 -5.61 -6.65
N LEU A 4 8.21 -4.63 -5.86
CA LEU A 4 7.68 -4.90 -4.52
C LEU A 4 6.42 -5.76 -4.60
N LYS A 5 5.52 -5.43 -5.53
CA LYS A 5 4.32 -6.23 -5.82
C LYS A 5 4.65 -7.69 -6.10
N ALA A 6 5.54 -7.94 -7.06
CA ALA A 6 5.94 -9.28 -7.43
C ALA A 6 6.60 -10.04 -6.26
N SER A 7 7.44 -9.37 -5.47
CA SER A 7 8.09 -9.98 -4.31
C SER A 7 7.10 -10.40 -3.23
N ILE A 8 6.12 -9.55 -2.91
CA ILE A 8 5.10 -9.88 -1.91
C ILE A 8 4.16 -10.96 -2.42
N GLU A 9 3.74 -10.90 -3.69
CA GLU A 9 2.93 -11.95 -4.30
C GLU A 9 3.62 -13.32 -4.26
N ALA A 10 4.93 -13.37 -4.49
CA ALA A 10 5.69 -14.61 -4.40
C ALA A 10 5.64 -15.20 -2.99
N GLU A 11 5.78 -14.36 -1.95
CA GLU A 11 5.69 -14.81 -0.56
C GLU A 11 4.26 -15.22 -0.17
N ILE A 12 3.22 -14.51 -0.61
CA ILE A 12 1.82 -14.93 -0.43
C ILE A 12 1.60 -16.33 -1.03
N LYS A 13 2.08 -16.56 -2.26
CA LYS A 13 1.94 -17.84 -2.98
C LYS A 13 2.64 -19.01 -2.26
N THR A 14 3.65 -18.76 -1.45
CA THR A 14 4.26 -19.82 -0.63
C THR A 14 3.34 -20.31 0.50
N GLY A 15 2.30 -19.55 0.83
CA GLY A 15 1.36 -19.83 1.91
C GLY A 15 1.93 -19.59 3.31
N ARG A 16 3.15 -19.06 3.45
CA ARG A 16 3.83 -18.86 4.75
C ARG A 16 3.04 -17.98 5.73
N ILE A 17 2.34 -16.97 5.23
CA ILE A 17 1.50 -16.10 6.07
C ILE A 17 0.05 -16.57 6.19
N GLY A 18 -0.34 -17.68 5.57
CA GLY A 18 -1.75 -18.06 5.44
C GLY A 18 -2.51 -17.16 4.46
N THR A 19 -3.78 -16.88 4.75
CA THR A 19 -4.62 -15.98 3.95
C THR A 19 -4.38 -14.55 4.42
N PRO A 20 -4.08 -13.59 3.53
CA PRO A 20 -4.07 -12.16 3.86
C PRO A 20 -5.37 -11.72 4.52
N VAL A 21 -5.28 -10.93 5.60
CA VAL A 21 -6.46 -10.43 6.35
C VAL A 21 -6.41 -8.92 6.55
N PHE A 22 -5.22 -8.33 6.62
CA PHE A 22 -5.07 -6.90 6.80
C PHE A 22 -3.80 -6.36 6.14
N LEU A 23 -3.91 -5.22 5.47
CA LEU A 23 -2.78 -4.48 4.91
C LEU A 23 -2.71 -3.09 5.55
N ARG A 24 -1.55 -2.71 6.06
CA ARG A 24 -1.19 -1.30 6.29
C ARG A 24 -0.12 -0.92 5.29
N CYS A 25 -0.33 0.15 4.54
CA CYS A 25 0.67 0.62 3.58
C CYS A 25 0.74 2.15 3.60
N PHE A 26 1.84 2.67 4.10
CA PHE A 26 2.12 4.12 4.13
C PHE A 26 3.19 4.41 3.08
N TYR A 27 2.86 5.31 2.17
CA TYR A 27 3.76 5.73 1.11
C TYR A 27 3.99 7.23 1.23
N GLN A 28 5.24 7.61 1.47
CA GLN A 28 5.65 9.01 1.55
C GLN A 28 6.24 9.40 0.19
N VAL A 29 5.71 10.45 -0.42
CA VAL A 29 6.11 10.96 -1.74
C VAL A 29 6.25 12.48 -1.69
N ASN A 30 7.09 13.06 -2.53
CA ASN A 30 7.21 14.52 -2.59
C ASN A 30 5.98 15.13 -3.28
N GLN A 31 5.50 16.25 -2.75
CA GLN A 31 4.29 16.93 -3.21
C GLN A 31 4.36 17.34 -4.70
N GLN A 32 5.56 17.49 -5.26
CA GLN A 32 5.73 17.76 -6.69
C GLN A 32 5.26 16.61 -7.60
N PHE A 33 5.05 15.42 -7.05
CA PHE A 33 4.55 14.23 -7.74
C PHE A 33 3.12 13.85 -7.31
N THR A 34 2.37 14.77 -6.68
CA THR A 34 0.98 14.52 -6.26
C THR A 34 0.04 14.47 -7.45
N ASP A 35 -0.15 13.30 -8.00
CA ASP A 35 -1.43 12.95 -8.62
C ASP A 35 -2.25 12.07 -7.67
N ARG A 36 -3.58 12.06 -7.86
CA ARG A 36 -4.46 11.06 -7.25
C ARG A 36 -4.00 9.61 -7.56
N GLY A 37 -3.17 9.43 -8.57
CA GLY A 37 -2.55 8.16 -8.94
C GLY A 37 -1.74 7.51 -7.81
N THR A 38 -1.21 8.29 -6.86
CA THR A 38 -0.47 7.72 -5.72
C THR A 38 -1.35 6.84 -4.84
N ILE A 39 -2.52 7.32 -4.41
CA ILE A 39 -3.42 6.51 -3.57
C ILE A 39 -4.05 5.37 -4.38
N GLU A 40 -4.36 5.59 -5.65
CA GLU A 40 -4.86 4.56 -6.57
C GLU A 40 -3.84 3.43 -6.74
N THR A 41 -2.54 3.74 -6.81
CA THR A 41 -1.47 2.74 -6.84
C THR A 41 -1.51 1.85 -5.58
N LEU A 42 -1.73 2.44 -4.41
CA LEU A 42 -1.86 1.66 -3.17
C LEU A 42 -3.11 0.80 -3.16
N ILE A 43 -4.25 1.32 -3.66
CA ILE A 43 -5.50 0.56 -3.78
C ILE A 43 -5.30 -0.64 -4.71
N ASN A 44 -4.64 -0.45 -5.85
CA ASN A 44 -4.35 -1.53 -6.79
C ASN A 44 -3.45 -2.61 -6.19
N LEU A 45 -2.49 -2.24 -5.33
CA LEU A 45 -1.66 -3.21 -4.60
C LEU A 45 -2.50 -4.01 -3.61
N ALA A 46 -3.32 -3.33 -2.80
CA ALA A 46 -4.22 -3.97 -1.86
C ALA A 46 -5.14 -4.98 -2.57
N ASN A 47 -5.78 -4.54 -3.67
CA ASN A 47 -6.66 -5.37 -4.47
C ASN A 47 -5.95 -6.57 -5.12
N SER A 48 -4.65 -6.45 -5.42
CA SER A 48 -3.88 -7.58 -5.98
C SER A 48 -3.49 -8.64 -4.95
N TRP A 49 -3.44 -8.29 -3.66
CA TRP A 49 -2.98 -9.18 -2.60
C TRP A 49 -4.10 -9.77 -1.76
N MET A 50 -5.26 -9.10 -1.68
CA MET A 50 -6.44 -9.65 -1.00
C MET A 50 -7.16 -10.70 -1.87
N HIS A 51 -7.96 -11.56 -1.23
CA HIS A 51 -8.65 -12.63 -1.95
C HIS A 51 -9.98 -12.18 -2.53
N SER A 52 -10.69 -11.31 -1.82
CA SER A 52 -12.00 -10.83 -2.21
C SER A 52 -11.97 -9.43 -2.84
N GLU A 53 -13.09 -8.99 -3.41
CA GLU A 53 -13.22 -7.67 -4.02
C GLU A 53 -13.44 -6.59 -2.96
N ILE A 54 -13.06 -5.35 -3.28
CA ILE A 54 -13.34 -4.19 -2.42
C ILE A 54 -14.85 -3.93 -2.41
N GLU A 55 -15.47 -3.97 -1.23
CA GLU A 55 -16.88 -3.68 -1.02
C GLU A 55 -17.12 -2.21 -0.67
N PHE A 56 -16.29 -1.67 0.23
CA PHE A 56 -16.38 -0.27 0.67
C PHE A 56 -15.02 0.40 0.68
N SER A 57 -15.04 1.72 0.43
CA SER A 57 -13.88 2.59 0.54
C SER A 57 -14.26 3.87 1.27
N HIS A 58 -13.47 4.22 2.28
CA HIS A 58 -13.64 5.43 3.07
C HIS A 58 -12.41 6.31 2.93
N PHE A 59 -12.57 7.44 2.23
CA PHE A 59 -11.49 8.38 1.95
C PHE A 59 -11.48 9.54 2.94
N ARG A 60 -10.28 9.94 3.33
CA ARG A 60 -10.01 11.21 4.00
C ARG A 60 -8.79 11.84 3.37
N GLU A 61 -8.92 13.10 2.98
CA GLU A 61 -7.88 13.87 2.30
C GLU A 61 -7.70 15.21 3.02
N ASP A 62 -6.44 15.60 3.19
CA ASP A 62 -6.01 16.92 3.61
C ASP A 62 -4.77 17.34 2.80
N ASP A 63 -4.24 18.53 3.05
CA ASP A 63 -3.12 19.09 2.29
C ASP A 63 -1.82 18.27 2.37
N CYS A 64 -1.70 17.37 3.36
CA CYS A 64 -0.49 16.60 3.64
C CYS A 64 -0.67 15.10 3.37
N GLN A 65 -1.90 14.60 3.22
CA GLN A 65 -2.11 13.17 3.03
C GLN A 65 -3.47 12.83 2.41
N THR A 66 -3.50 11.68 1.75
CA THR A 66 -4.74 10.96 1.43
C THR A 66 -4.70 9.61 2.14
N THR A 67 -5.67 9.35 3.01
CA THR A 67 -5.86 8.08 3.69
C THR A 67 -7.13 7.41 3.18
N VAL A 68 -7.05 6.11 2.89
CA VAL A 68 -8.23 5.29 2.58
C VAL A 68 -8.26 4.06 3.47
N LEU A 69 -9.44 3.79 4.03
CA LEU A 69 -9.77 2.50 4.62
C LEU A 69 -10.60 1.71 3.61
N LEU A 70 -10.11 0.55 3.19
CA LEU A 70 -10.83 -0.39 2.35
C LEU A 70 -11.39 -1.51 3.21
N GLN A 71 -12.62 -1.91 2.91
CA GLN A 71 -13.24 -3.13 3.38
C GLN A 71 -13.50 -4.04 2.19
N PHE A 72 -13.09 -5.29 2.30
CA PHE A 72 -13.27 -6.31 1.28
C PHE A 72 -14.44 -7.25 1.65
N ALA A 73 -15.03 -7.89 0.64
CA ALA A 73 -16.28 -8.65 0.78
C ALA A 73 -16.19 -9.84 1.77
N ASP A 74 -15.02 -10.46 1.91
CA ASP A 74 -14.81 -11.59 2.83
C ASP A 74 -14.29 -11.15 4.22
N GLY A 75 -14.26 -9.84 4.48
CA GLY A 75 -13.90 -9.25 5.77
C GLY A 75 -12.43 -8.84 5.91
N GLU A 76 -11.61 -8.98 4.87
CA GLU A 76 -10.29 -8.36 4.85
C GLU A 76 -10.42 -6.82 4.88
N SER A 77 -9.36 -6.14 5.32
CA SER A 77 -9.33 -4.68 5.30
C SER A 77 -7.95 -4.14 4.96
N ALA A 78 -7.89 -2.90 4.48
CA ALA A 78 -6.63 -2.23 4.22
C ALA A 78 -6.66 -0.78 4.68
N LEU A 79 -5.64 -0.34 5.42
CA LEU A 79 -5.39 1.05 5.75
C LEU A 79 -4.22 1.55 4.90
N LEU A 80 -4.53 2.41 3.94
CA LEU A 80 -3.57 2.95 2.99
C LEU A 80 -3.43 4.45 3.22
N SER A 81 -2.21 4.98 3.20
CA SER A 81 -1.95 6.40 3.36
C SER A 81 -0.85 6.85 2.41
N ALA A 82 -1.20 7.76 1.51
CA ALA A 82 -0.24 8.54 0.74
C ALA A 82 0.05 9.82 1.52
N ASN A 83 1.31 10.06 1.87
CA ASN A 83 1.77 11.22 2.64
C ASN A 83 2.62 12.10 1.72
N TYR A 84 2.25 13.37 1.60
CA TYR A 84 2.83 14.34 0.68
C TYR A 84 3.84 15.22 1.42
N LEU A 85 5.12 15.00 1.12
CA LEU A 85 6.23 15.72 1.72
C LEU A 85 6.47 17.02 0.96
N THR A 86 6.61 18.13 1.68
CA THR A 86 6.88 19.46 1.11
C THR A 86 8.35 19.66 0.72
N ASP A 87 9.26 18.81 1.23
CA ASP A 87 10.69 18.86 0.93
C ASP A 87 11.02 18.01 -0.29
N ALA A 88 11.41 18.65 -1.39
CA ALA A 88 11.70 18.01 -2.68
C ALA A 88 12.91 17.05 -2.68
N ILE A 89 13.69 17.00 -1.59
CA ILE A 89 14.94 16.24 -1.53
C ILE A 89 14.73 14.81 -1.02
N GLN A 90 13.60 14.50 -0.37
CA GLN A 90 13.40 13.20 0.26
C GLN A 90 13.01 12.11 -0.76
N LYS A 91 13.76 11.01 -0.79
CA LYS A 91 13.40 9.85 -1.61
C LYS A 91 12.03 9.33 -1.17
N PRO A 92 11.16 8.90 -2.09
CA PRO A 92 9.91 8.25 -1.71
C PRO A 92 10.19 7.04 -0.82
N THR A 93 9.38 6.84 0.22
CA THR A 93 9.55 5.69 1.13
C THR A 93 8.24 4.98 1.32
N ILE A 94 8.29 3.66 1.35
CA ILE A 94 7.14 2.81 1.63
C ILE A 94 7.36 2.03 2.93
N ASP A 95 6.35 2.02 3.78
CA ASP A 95 6.24 1.20 4.99
C ASP A 95 4.99 0.33 4.86
N LEU A 96 5.19 -0.98 4.78
CA LEU A 96 4.17 -1.96 4.49
C LEU A 96 4.16 -3.07 5.53
N HIS A 97 2.96 -3.36 6.04
CA HIS A 97 2.67 -4.50 6.88
C HIS A 97 1.52 -5.28 6.24
N LEU A 98 1.77 -6.51 5.77
CA LEU A 98 0.74 -7.43 5.32
C LEU A 98 0.58 -8.54 6.37
N ILE A 99 -0.57 -8.55 7.03
CA ILE A 99 -0.94 -9.52 8.04
C ILE A 99 -1.77 -10.60 7.36
N GLY A 100 -1.36 -11.85 7.55
CA GLY A 100 -2.16 -13.02 7.20
C GLY A 100 -2.54 -13.84 8.44
N SER A 101 -3.38 -14.84 8.24
CA SER A 101 -3.89 -15.69 9.33
C SER A 101 -2.84 -16.50 10.08
N ARG A 102 -1.61 -16.62 9.55
CA ARG A 102 -0.52 -17.42 10.13
C ARG A 102 0.83 -16.69 10.22
N GLY A 103 0.91 -15.44 9.79
CA GLY A 103 2.16 -14.71 9.77
C GLY A 103 2.02 -13.28 9.25
N VAL A 104 3.15 -12.58 9.18
CA VAL A 104 3.21 -11.17 8.78
C VAL A 104 4.38 -10.95 7.84
N ILE A 105 4.19 -10.18 6.78
CA ILE A 105 5.26 -9.60 5.96
C ILE A 105 5.42 -8.15 6.39
N TYR A 106 6.64 -7.80 6.78
CA TYR A 106 7.06 -6.42 7.04
C TYR A 106 8.05 -6.00 5.96
N HIS A 107 7.82 -4.84 5.37
CA HIS A 107 8.73 -4.27 4.39
C HIS A 107 8.78 -2.75 4.54
N GLN A 108 9.99 -2.22 4.74
CA GLN A 108 10.24 -0.79 4.66
C GLN A 108 11.41 -0.54 3.71
N CYS A 109 11.23 0.34 2.73
CA CYS A 109 12.32 0.76 1.87
C CYS A 109 12.17 2.21 1.39
N ALA A 110 13.30 2.81 1.04
CA ALA A 110 13.33 4.00 0.19
C ALA A 110 13.36 3.53 -1.26
N LEU A 111 12.45 4.06 -2.07
CA LEU A 111 12.44 3.83 -3.51
C LEU A 111 13.51 4.69 -4.17
N GLU A 112 14.22 4.13 -5.14
CA GLU A 112 15.04 4.94 -6.03
C GLU A 112 14.13 5.78 -6.93
N TYR A 113 14.53 7.02 -7.22
CA TYR A 113 13.83 7.83 -8.21
C TYR A 113 13.95 7.13 -9.56
N GLU A 114 12.83 6.64 -10.11
CA GLU A 114 12.74 6.39 -11.54
C GLU A 114 12.73 7.76 -12.22
N TYR A 115 13.93 8.25 -12.59
CA TYR A 115 14.02 9.33 -13.57
C TYR A 115 13.47 8.78 -14.88
N VAL A 116 12.25 9.20 -15.24
CA VAL A 116 11.70 9.04 -16.60
C VAL A 116 12.24 10.15 -17.49
#